data_AF-A0A559JFZ6-F1
#
_entry.id   AF-A0A559JFZ6-F1
#
_cell.length_a   1.000
_cell.length_b   1.000
_cell.length_c   1.000
_cell.angle_alpha   90.00
_cell.angle_beta   90.00
_cell.angle_gamma   90.00
#
_symmetry.space_group_name_H-M   'P 1'
#
loop_
_entity.id
_entity.type
_entity.pdbx_description
1 polymer ?
#
loop_
_entity_poly.entity_id
_entity_poly.type
_entity_poly.pdbx_seq_one_letter_code
_entity_poly.pdbx_strand_id
1 'polypeptide(L)'
;MGGHCTKDWKREREFLVADLSLQSSIRKVSEEFKKKYSDLHVLGNLGRLRIWEKQLTQQGVERMFVVNMISHFLLMNELLDILKKRCPSRVVTVIGNPAFLKHPNIN
;
A
#
# COMPACT_ATOMS: atom_id res chain seq x y z
N MET A 1 -41.61 10.41 -6.63
CA MET A 1 -40.65 9.75 -7.54
C MET A 1 -39.28 10.35 -7.25
N GLY A 2 -38.47 9.66 -6.44
CA GLY A 2 -37.20 10.20 -5.93
C GLY A 2 -36.07 10.03 -6.96
N GLY A 3 -35.54 11.14 -7.46
CA GLY A 3 -34.40 11.14 -8.37
C GLY A 3 -33.14 10.62 -7.66
N HIS A 4 -32.66 9.45 -8.08
CA HIS A 4 -31.33 8.97 -7.73
C HIS A 4 -30.30 9.88 -8.41
N CYS A 5 -29.60 10.70 -7.64
CA CYS A 5 -28.45 11.47 -8.10
C CYS A 5 -27.26 10.51 -8.26
N THR A 6 -27.07 9.97 -9.47
CA THR A 6 -25.84 9.25 -9.82
C THR A 6 -24.75 10.28 -10.08
N LYS A 7 -23.91 10.55 -9.09
CA LYS A 7 -22.72 11.40 -9.26
C LYS A 7 -21.74 10.71 -10.22
N ASP A 8 -21.51 11.32 -11.37
CA ASP A 8 -20.47 10.91 -12.32
C ASP A 8 -19.11 11.44 -11.87
N TRP A 9 -18.29 10.54 -11.31
CA TRP A 9 -16.92 10.87 -10.90
C TRP A 9 -15.97 10.66 -12.08
N LYS A 10 -15.43 11.76 -12.62
CA LYS A 10 -14.31 11.71 -13.56
C LYS A 10 -13.10 11.12 -12.82
N ARG A 11 -12.58 9.98 -13.30
CA ARG A 11 -11.45 9.25 -12.67
C ARG A 11 -10.27 9.22 -13.62
N GLU A 12 -9.28 10.04 -13.33
CA GLU A 12 -7.95 9.96 -13.93
C GLU A 12 -7.12 8.91 -13.17
N ARG A 13 -6.38 8.08 -13.90
CA ARG A 13 -5.63 6.95 -13.34
C ARG A 13 -4.27 6.90 -14.01
N GLU A 14 -3.23 6.83 -13.18
CA GLU A 14 -1.86 6.62 -13.61
C GLU A 14 -1.27 5.46 -12.80
N PHE A 15 -0.33 4.72 -13.42
CA PHE A 15 0.32 3.59 -12.79
C PHE A 15 1.80 3.89 -12.60
N LEU A 16 2.29 3.65 -11.38
CA LEU A 16 3.70 3.53 -11.07
C LEU A 16 3.95 2.10 -10.60
N VAL A 17 4.98 1.45 -11.13
CA VAL A 17 5.23 0.02 -10.91
C VAL A 17 6.36 -0.17 -9.90
N ALA A 18 6.15 -1.06 -8.93
CA ALA A 18 7.16 -1.42 -7.95
C ALA A 18 7.08 -2.91 -7.58
N ASP A 19 8.24 -3.53 -7.40
CA ASP A 19 8.38 -4.82 -6.72
C ASP A 19 8.49 -4.59 -5.20
N LEU A 20 7.44 -4.97 -4.46
CA LEU A 20 7.39 -4.81 -3.01
C LEU A 20 8.33 -5.74 -2.24
N SER A 21 8.97 -6.70 -2.91
CA SER A 21 10.02 -7.54 -2.33
C SER A 21 11.41 -6.88 -2.37
N LEU A 22 11.55 -5.77 -3.13
CA LEU A 22 12.80 -5.06 -3.31
C LEU A 22 12.71 -3.61 -2.80
N GLN A 23 13.43 -3.31 -1.72
CA GLN A 23 13.42 -1.96 -1.13
C GLN A 23 13.90 -0.87 -2.11
N SER A 24 14.83 -1.19 -3.01
CA SER A 24 15.30 -0.27 -4.06
C SER A 24 14.17 0.10 -5.02
N SER A 25 13.30 -0.86 -5.37
CA SER A 25 12.14 -0.61 -6.23
C SER A 25 11.13 0.32 -5.55
N ILE A 26 10.95 0.20 -4.23
CA ILE A 26 10.05 1.05 -3.45
C ILE A 26 10.59 2.49 -3.38
N ARG A 27 11.90 2.66 -3.19
CA ARG A 27 12.53 3.99 -3.23
C ARG A 27 12.39 4.64 -4.59
N LYS A 28 12.67 3.89 -5.66
CA LYS A 28 12.51 4.36 -7.04
C LYS A 28 11.09 4.84 -7.33
N VAL A 29 10.07 4.05 -6.98
CA VAL A 29 8.67 4.44 -7.22
C VAL A 29 8.26 5.64 -6.38
N SER A 30 8.80 5.77 -5.17
CA SER A 30 8.54 6.91 -4.29
C SER A 30 9.15 8.19 -4.84
N GLU A 31 10.38 8.13 -5.39
CA GLU A 31 11.01 9.26 -6.08
C GLU A 31 10.24 9.65 -7.35
N GLU A 32 9.80 8.67 -8.15
CA GLU A 32 8.96 8.92 -9.32
C GLU A 32 7.65 9.60 -8.93
N PHE A 33 7.00 9.14 -7.85
CA PHE A 33 5.81 9.79 -7.32
C PHE A 33 6.09 11.24 -6.90
N LYS A 34 7.15 11.47 -6.11
CA LYS A 34 7.58 12.80 -5.64
C LYS A 34 7.90 13.78 -6.78
N LYS A 35 8.34 13.28 -7.94
CA LYS A 35 8.60 14.10 -9.14
C LYS A 35 7.32 14.51 -9.88
N LYS A 36 6.26 13.70 -9.80
CA LYS A 36 5.01 13.93 -10.54
C LYS A 36 3.95 14.64 -9.71
N TYR A 37 3.92 14.40 -8.40
CA TYR A 37 2.86 14.88 -7.52
C TYR A 37 3.41 15.58 -6.29
N SER A 38 2.86 16.76 -5.99
CA SER A 38 3.17 17.54 -4.79
C SER A 38 2.37 17.11 -3.57
N ASP A 39 1.26 16.38 -3.77
CA ASP A 39 0.25 16.12 -2.75
C ASP A 39 -0.21 14.66 -2.75
N LEU A 40 -0.47 14.13 -1.55
CA LEU A 40 -1.02 12.80 -1.32
C LEU A 40 -2.09 12.86 -0.24
N HIS A 41 -3.35 12.67 -0.62
CA HIS A 41 -4.47 12.69 0.31
C HIS A 41 -4.64 11.39 1.08
N VAL A 42 -4.47 10.26 0.40
CA VAL A 42 -4.66 8.92 0.96
C VAL A 42 -3.57 8.00 0.45
N LEU A 43 -2.80 7.41 1.36
CA LEU A 43 -1.92 6.29 1.07
C LEU A 43 -2.63 4.97 1.44
N GLY A 44 -2.87 4.11 0.46
CA GLY A 44 -3.44 2.78 0.66
C GLY A 44 -2.38 1.69 0.60
N ASN A 45 -1.98 1.16 1.75
CA ASN A 45 -1.07 0.03 1.88
C ASN A 45 -1.86 -1.29 1.77
N LEU A 46 -2.08 -1.71 0.52
CA LEU A 46 -2.91 -2.88 0.16
C LEU A 46 -2.10 -4.06 -0.39
N GLY A 47 -0.80 -3.88 -0.61
CA GLY A 47 0.09 -4.88 -1.23
C GLY A 47 0.32 -6.08 -0.33
N ARG A 48 0.14 -7.30 -0.85
CA ARG A 48 0.19 -8.52 -0.05
C ARG A 48 0.73 -9.71 -0.80
N LEU A 49 1.40 -10.58 -0.05
CA LEU A 49 1.88 -11.88 -0.46
C LEU A 49 1.43 -12.94 0.55
N ARG A 50 1.02 -14.11 0.06
CA ARG A 50 0.82 -15.32 0.84
C ARG A 50 1.53 -16.46 0.13
N ILE A 51 2.51 -17.03 0.81
CA ILE A 51 3.30 -18.19 0.38
C ILE A 51 3.27 -19.21 1.51
N TRP A 52 3.24 -20.50 1.17
CA TRP A 52 3.17 -21.58 2.16
C TRP A 52 4.54 -22.01 2.67
N GLU A 53 5.54 -21.93 1.79
CA GLU A 53 6.92 -22.22 2.10
C GLU A 53 7.68 -20.92 2.38
N LYS A 54 8.55 -20.96 3.39
CA LYS A 54 9.42 -19.83 3.74
C LYS A 54 10.35 -19.54 2.57
N GLN A 55 10.25 -18.34 2.03
CA GLN A 55 11.18 -17.83 1.01
C GLN A 55 11.98 -16.67 1.58
N LEU A 56 13.25 -16.57 1.20
CA LEU A 56 14.08 -15.42 1.53
C LEU A 56 14.22 -14.49 0.31
N THR A 57 14.24 -13.20 0.59
CA THR A 57 14.73 -12.18 -0.35
C THR A 57 16.24 -12.34 -0.57
N GLN A 58 16.78 -11.65 -1.57
CA GLN A 58 18.24 -11.61 -1.82
C GLN A 58 19.02 -11.11 -0.59
N GLN A 59 18.39 -10.31 0.27
CA GLN A 59 18.94 -9.77 1.50
C GLN A 59 18.78 -10.71 2.72
N GLY A 60 18.29 -11.93 2.52
CA GLY A 60 18.13 -12.92 3.60
C GLY A 60 16.93 -12.70 4.53
N VAL A 61 16.04 -11.75 4.21
CA VAL A 61 14.81 -11.48 4.98
C VAL A 61 13.65 -12.29 4.42
N GLU A 62 12.77 -12.78 5.28
CA GLU A 62 11.58 -13.55 4.89
C GLU A 62 10.67 -12.73 3.96
N ARG A 63 10.32 -13.30 2.80
CA ARG A 63 9.69 -12.60 1.68
C ARG A 63 8.27 -12.13 2.02
N MET A 64 7.47 -12.93 2.72
CA MET A 64 6.13 -12.53 3.14
C MET A 64 6.17 -11.34 4.09
N PHE A 65 7.09 -11.34 5.05
CA PHE A 65 7.33 -10.25 5.99
C PHE A 65 7.80 -8.98 5.27
N VAL A 66 8.71 -9.12 4.29
CA VAL A 66 9.14 -7.99 3.48
C VAL A 66 7.95 -7.37 2.74
N VAL A 67 7.18 -8.17 2.02
CA VAL A 67 6.07 -7.66 1.21
C VAL A 67 4.94 -7.11 2.07
N ASN A 68 4.53 -7.81 3.13
CA ASN A 68 3.32 -7.46 3.89
C ASN A 68 3.54 -6.36 4.94
N MET A 69 4.78 -6.18 5.41
CA MET A 69 5.09 -5.29 6.54
C MET A 69 6.16 -4.26 6.17
N ILE A 70 7.34 -4.71 5.75
CA ILE A 70 8.48 -3.81 5.52
C ILE A 70 8.22 -2.88 4.34
N SER A 71 7.60 -3.38 3.28
CA SER A 71 7.31 -2.59 2.08
C SER A 71 6.40 -1.40 2.41
N HIS A 72 5.35 -1.63 3.20
CA HIS A 72 4.38 -0.63 3.64
C HIS A 72 5.01 0.40 4.57
N PHE A 73 5.84 -0.06 5.53
CA PHE A 73 6.57 0.82 6.41
C PHE A 73 7.52 1.73 5.61
N LEU A 74 8.30 1.16 4.69
CA LEU A 74 9.25 1.91 3.88
C LEU A 74 8.53 2.93 2.98
N LEU A 75 7.49 2.52 2.24
CA LEU A 75 6.74 3.40 1.36
C LEU A 75 6.11 4.58 2.12
N MET A 76 5.53 4.31 3.30
CA MET A 76 4.97 5.35 4.15
C MET A 76 6.04 6.36 4.60
N ASN A 77 7.22 5.89 5.00
CA ASN A 77 8.32 6.78 5.40
C ASN A 77 8.86 7.61 4.23
N GLU A 78 9.03 7.00 3.06
CA GLU A 78 9.48 7.68 1.85
C GLU A 78 8.52 8.83 1.42
N LEU A 79 7.23 8.67 1.68
CA LEU A 79 6.19 9.65 1.32
C LEU A 79 5.75 10.53 2.50
N LEU A 80 6.39 10.40 3.66
CA LEU A 80 5.96 11.04 4.91
C LEU A 80 5.94 12.57 4.80
N ASP A 81 6.92 13.16 4.12
CA ASP A 81 6.98 14.62 3.96
C ASP A 81 5.80 15.15 3.14
N ILE A 82 5.40 14.44 2.08
CA ILE A 82 4.23 14.81 1.27
C ILE A 82 2.95 14.64 2.10
N LEU A 83 2.83 13.52 2.82
CA LEU A 83 1.68 13.27 3.71
C LEU A 83 1.55 14.35 4.78
N LYS A 84 2.67 14.84 5.35
CA LYS A 84 2.67 15.89 6.39
C LYS A 84 2.36 17.28 5.83
N LYS A 85 2.77 17.58 4.60
CA LYS A 85 2.49 18.87 3.94
C LYS A 85 1.00 19.10 3.74
N ARG A 86 0.22 18.03 3.55
CA ARG A 86 -1.21 18.12 3.26
C ARG A 86 -2.06 17.69 4.45
N CYS A 87 -2.85 18.60 5.00
CA CYS A 87 -3.86 18.30 6.01
C CYS A 87 -5.29 18.49 5.42
N PRO A 88 -6.22 17.53 5.62
CA PRO A 88 -6.02 16.21 6.21
C PRO A 88 -5.47 15.20 5.18
N SER A 89 -4.44 14.44 5.57
CA SER A 89 -3.98 13.23 4.87
C SER A 89 -4.29 11.99 5.72
N ARG A 90 -4.37 10.81 5.09
CA ARG A 90 -4.65 9.54 5.76
C ARG A 90 -3.76 8.42 5.23
N VAL A 91 -3.33 7.53 6.11
CA VAL A 91 -2.69 6.26 5.76
C VAL A 91 -3.63 5.14 6.17
N VAL A 92 -3.96 4.26 5.24
CA VAL A 92 -4.79 3.08 5.48
C VAL A 92 -3.94 1.84 5.20
N THR A 93 -3.71 1.04 6.24
CA THR A 93 -2.96 -0.22 6.13
C THR A 93 -3.91 -1.38 6.36
N VAL A 94 -3.98 -2.29 5.38
CA VAL A 94 -4.86 -3.45 5.47
C VAL A 94 -4.06 -4.66 5.94
N ILE A 95 -4.32 -5.11 7.17
CA ILE A 95 -3.71 -6.30 7.80
C ILE A 95 -4.75 -7.42 8.04
N GLY A 96 -4.29 -8.65 8.28
CA GLY A 96 -5.14 -9.83 8.52
C GLY A 96 -5.71 -10.51 7.27
N ASN A 97 -6.05 -11.80 7.36
CA ASN A 97 -6.67 -12.55 6.28
C ASN A 97 -8.18 -12.68 6.55
N PRO A 98 -9.09 -12.13 5.73
CA PRO A 98 -10.52 -12.31 5.94
C PRO A 98 -10.95 -13.78 5.87
N ALA A 99 -10.17 -14.66 5.24
CA ALA A 99 -10.45 -16.10 5.23
C ALA A 99 -10.37 -16.73 6.64
N PHE A 100 -9.55 -16.19 7.55
CA PHE A 100 -9.50 -16.68 8.95
C PHE A 100 -10.78 -16.37 9.73
N LEU A 101 -11.60 -15.42 9.27
CA LEU A 101 -12.87 -15.06 9.89
C LEU A 101 -14.06 -15.86 9.35
N LYS A 102 -13.87 -16.75 8.36
CA LYS A 102 -14.97 -17.58 7.86
C LYS A 102 -15.38 -18.68 8.84
N HIS A 103 -14.46 -19.14 9.69
CA HIS A 103 -14.70 -20.12 10.76
C HIS A 103 -13.80 -19.81 11.98
N PRO A 104 -14.07 -18.74 12.73
CA PRO A 104 -13.24 -18.40 13.88
C PRO A 104 -13.53 -19.39 15.03
N ASN A 105 -12.59 -20.28 15.34
CA ASN A 105 -12.54 -20.96 16.63
C ASN A 105 -11.80 -20.05 17.61
N ILE A 106 -12.56 -19.27 18.36
CA ILE A 106 -12.07 -18.47 19.47
C ILE A 106 -12.29 -19.34 20.70
N ASN A 107 -11.21 -19.93 21.23
CA ASN A 107 -11.23 -20.62 22.52
C ASN A 107 -11.51 -19.65 23.66
#